data_AF-A0A4Q2SSU8-F1
#
_entry.id   AF-A0A4Q2SSU8-F1
#
_cell.length_a   1.000
_cell.length_b   1.000
_cell.length_c   1.000
_cell.angle_alpha   90.00
_cell.angle_beta   90.00
_cell.angle_gamma   90.00
#
_symmetry.space_group_name_H-M   'P 1'
#
loop_
_entity.id
_entity.type
_entity.pdbx_description
1 polymer ?
#
loop_
_entity_poly.entity_id
_entity_poly.type
_entity_poly.pdbx_seq_one_letter_code
_entity_poly.pdbx_strand_id
1 'polypeptide(L)'
;MSERGLVVHHGSLSTIETALADATTAITTQIDELLEQVETLTPGWDETSDSHAAHLEHQQKLRDGVQKLTEALDQVKAKLATYREDAREIEVENVAIVN
;
A
#
# COMPACT_ATOMS: atom_id res chain seq x y z
N MET A 1 39.98 -8.67 4.82
CA MET A 1 39.28 -7.48 5.34
C MET A 1 37.82 -7.63 4.94
N SER A 2 36.90 -7.48 5.89
CA SER A 2 35.48 -7.81 5.80
C SER A 2 34.73 -7.25 4.59
N GLU A 3 34.22 -8.14 3.75
CA GLU A 3 33.16 -7.94 2.73
C GLU A 3 31.80 -7.65 3.39
N ARG A 4 31.68 -6.53 4.10
CA ARG A 4 30.46 -6.19 4.88
C ARG A 4 29.69 -4.97 4.41
N GLY A 5 29.97 -4.44 3.23
CA GLY A 5 29.21 -3.33 2.67
C GLY A 5 28.47 -3.77 1.42
N LEU A 6 27.18 -3.44 1.32
CA LEU A 6 26.37 -3.42 0.09
C LEU A 6 25.68 -4.69 -0.41
N VAL A 7 25.90 -5.89 0.15
CA VAL A 7 24.86 -6.95 0.06
C VAL A 7 23.73 -6.60 1.03
N VAL A 8 23.16 -5.40 0.92
CA VAL A 8 21.89 -5.05 1.55
C VAL A 8 20.82 -5.75 0.72
N HIS A 9 20.77 -7.06 0.94
CA HIS A 9 19.67 -7.97 0.77
C HIS A 9 18.64 -7.57 -0.30
N HIS A 10 18.96 -7.74 -1.58
CA HIS A 10 17.97 -7.77 -2.66
C HIS A 10 16.79 -8.70 -2.28
N GLY A 11 17.06 -9.80 -1.56
CA GLY A 11 16.02 -10.69 -1.01
C GLY A 11 15.16 -10.03 0.08
N SER A 12 15.70 -9.14 0.92
CA SER A 12 14.90 -8.42 1.92
C SER A 12 14.07 -7.32 1.27
N LEU A 13 14.59 -6.64 0.23
CA LEU A 13 13.82 -5.64 -0.52
C LEU A 13 12.65 -6.28 -1.28
N SER A 14 12.86 -7.42 -1.95
CA SER A 14 11.76 -8.14 -2.60
C SER A 14 10.75 -8.67 -1.58
N THR A 15 11.22 -9.14 -0.41
CA THR A 15 10.33 -9.58 0.68
C THR A 15 9.49 -8.42 1.22
N ILE A 16 10.09 -7.23 1.38
CA ILE A 16 9.37 -6.02 1.81
C ILE A 16 8.36 -5.58 0.77
N GLU A 17 8.69 -5.63 -0.53
CA GLU A 17 7.78 -5.30 -1.62
C GLU A 17 6.57 -6.24 -1.66
N THR A 18 6.80 -7.55 -1.54
CA THR A 18 5.73 -8.54 -1.45
C THR A 18 4.87 -8.34 -0.19
N ALA A 19 5.50 -8.16 0.97
CA ALA A 19 4.77 -7.93 2.22
C ALA A 19 3.93 -6.64 2.17
N LEU A 20 4.43 -5.57 1.55
CA LEU A 20 3.69 -4.33 1.32
C LEU A 20 2.53 -4.54 0.34
N ALA A 21 2.75 -5.30 -0.75
CA ALA A 21 1.68 -5.63 -1.68
C ALA A 21 0.56 -6.41 -0.98
N ASP A 22 0.91 -7.46 -0.25
CA ASP A 22 -0.05 -8.32 0.45
C ASP A 22 -0.80 -7.54 1.54
N ALA A 23 -0.10 -6.71 2.31
CA ALA A 23 -0.72 -5.83 3.31
C ALA A 23 -1.67 -4.81 2.67
N THR A 24 -1.28 -4.22 1.53
CA THR A 24 -2.13 -3.27 0.79
C THR A 24 -3.42 -3.95 0.35
N THR A 25 -3.32 -5.12 -0.27
CA THR A 25 -4.47 -5.92 -0.70
C THR A 25 -5.35 -6.31 0.48
N ALA A 26 -4.77 -6.80 1.58
CA ALA A 26 -5.52 -7.19 2.77
C ALA A 26 -6.28 -6.01 3.40
N ILE A 27 -5.66 -4.83 3.47
CA ILE A 27 -6.29 -3.61 3.99
C ILE A 27 -7.43 -3.16 3.08
N THR A 28 -7.23 -3.13 1.76
CA THR A 28 -8.30 -2.73 0.83
C THR A 28 -9.48 -3.69 0.90
N THR A 29 -9.24 -5.00 0.87
CA THR A 29 -10.31 -6.01 1.00
C THR A 29 -11.07 -5.87 2.32
N GLN A 30 -10.38 -5.73 3.46
CA GLN A 30 -11.08 -5.56 4.75
C GLN A 30 -11.92 -4.28 4.78
N ILE A 31 -11.47 -3.19 4.16
CA ILE A 31 -12.25 -1.96 4.18
C ILE A 31 -13.46 -2.06 3.24
N ASP A 32 -13.31 -2.70 2.08
CA ASP A 32 -14.44 -2.97 1.18
C ASP A 32 -15.50 -3.84 1.87
N GLU A 33 -15.08 -4.90 2.56
CA GLU A 33 -15.99 -5.77 3.34
C GLU A 33 -16.69 -5.00 4.47
N LEU A 34 -15.98 -4.11 5.16
CA LEU A 34 -16.58 -3.26 6.21
C LEU A 34 -17.57 -2.26 5.61
N LEU A 35 -17.28 -1.68 4.46
CA LEU A 35 -18.19 -0.78 3.75
C LEU A 35 -19.47 -1.50 3.33
N GLU A 36 -19.37 -2.70 2.75
CA GLU A 36 -20.53 -3.53 2.40
C GLU A 36 -21.34 -3.92 3.66
N GLN A 37 -20.69 -4.33 4.74
CA GLN A 37 -21.37 -4.65 6.00
C GLN A 37 -22.15 -3.44 6.52
N VAL A 38 -21.56 -2.25 6.48
CA VAL A 38 -22.24 -1.02 6.88
C VAL A 38 -23.45 -0.74 5.98
N GLU A 39 -23.37 -0.95 4.67
CA GLU A 39 -24.50 -0.82 3.74
C GLU A 39 -25.63 -1.84 4.04
N THR A 40 -25.28 -3.07 4.41
CA THR A 40 -26.28 -4.09 4.80
C THR A 40 -26.94 -3.82 6.16
N LEU A 41 -26.35 -2.97 7.00
CA LEU A 41 -26.88 -2.56 8.30
C LEU A 41 -27.74 -1.29 8.24
N THR A 42 -27.77 -0.61 7.09
CA THR A 42 -28.61 0.57 6.84
C THR A 42 -30.08 0.32 6.41
N PRO A 43 -30.59 -0.90 6.12
CA PRO A 43 -31.99 -1.04 5.71
C PRO A 43 -32.93 -0.74 6.88
N GLY A 44 -33.76 0.30 6.70
CA GLY A 44 -34.71 0.79 7.69
C GLY A 44 -34.53 2.27 8.05
N TRP A 45 -33.48 2.93 7.56
CA TRP A 45 -33.34 4.36 7.69
C TRP A 45 -34.21 5.07 6.65
N ASP A 46 -34.97 6.07 7.09
CA ASP A 46 -35.70 6.96 6.19
C ASP A 46 -34.68 7.69 5.31
N GLU A 47 -34.81 7.54 3.99
CA GLU A 47 -33.94 8.14 2.97
C GLU A 47 -33.88 9.67 3.09
N THR A 48 -34.90 10.29 3.68
CA THR A 48 -34.98 11.74 3.88
C THR A 48 -34.44 12.22 5.22
N SER A 49 -34.02 11.30 6.09
CA SER A 49 -33.50 11.66 7.41
C SER A 49 -32.09 12.25 7.34
N ASP A 50 -31.82 13.25 8.18
CA ASP A 50 -30.48 13.83 8.35
C ASP A 50 -29.44 12.78 8.75
N SER A 51 -29.86 11.74 9.47
CA SER A 51 -28.99 10.62 9.84
C SER A 51 -28.53 9.83 8.61
N HIS A 52 -29.44 9.53 7.68
CA HIS A 52 -29.10 8.86 6.42
C HIS A 52 -28.15 9.69 5.55
N ALA A 53 -28.40 10.99 5.43
CA ALA A 53 -27.49 11.90 4.73
C ALA A 53 -26.09 11.94 5.36
N ALA A 54 -26.00 12.02 6.69
CA ALA A 54 -24.73 12.00 7.41
C ALA A 54 -23.96 10.66 7.26
N HIS A 55 -24.70 9.55 7.18
CA HIS A 55 -24.11 8.23 6.94
C HIS A 55 -23.54 8.10 5.53
N LEU A 56 -24.28 8.53 4.51
CA LEU A 56 -23.78 8.55 3.13
C LEU A 56 -22.52 9.42 3.01
N GLU A 57 -22.51 10.60 3.65
CA GLU A 57 -21.33 11.48 3.66
C GLU A 57 -20.14 10.80 4.36
N HIS A 58 -20.37 10.13 5.49
CA HIS A 58 -19.32 9.41 6.21
C HIS A 58 -18.78 8.23 5.39
N GLN A 59 -19.65 7.46 4.72
CA GLN A 59 -19.24 6.37 3.83
C GLN A 59 -18.42 6.89 2.65
N GLN A 60 -18.84 8.01 2.04
CA GLN A 60 -18.08 8.63 0.95
C GLN A 60 -16.68 9.05 1.43
N LYS A 61 -16.58 9.71 2.59
CA LYS A 61 -15.28 10.08 3.18
C LYS A 61 -14.40 8.87 3.46
N LEU A 62 -14.99 7.76 3.90
CA LEU A 62 -14.26 6.52 4.14
C LEU A 62 -13.72 5.94 2.83
N ARG A 63 -14.55 5.84 1.78
CA ARG A 63 -14.15 5.42 0.43
C ARG A 63 -13.01 6.30 -0.12
N ASP A 64 -13.15 7.61 -0.02
CA ASP A 64 -12.11 8.57 -0.46
C ASP A 64 -10.79 8.39 0.34
N GLY A 65 -10.89 8.10 1.64
CA GLY A 65 -9.74 7.83 2.50
C GLY A 65 -9.00 6.54 2.12
N VAL A 66 -9.73 5.48 1.82
CA VAL A 66 -9.19 4.19 1.35
C VAL A 66 -8.46 4.36 0.02
N GLN A 67 -9.06 5.11 -0.90
CA GLN A 67 -8.45 5.38 -2.19
C GLN A 67 -7.09 6.10 -2.00
N LYS A 68 -7.04 7.15 -1.17
CA LYS A 68 -5.80 7.87 -0.87
C LYS A 68 -4.74 6.98 -0.22
N LEU A 69 -5.15 6.09 0.69
CA LEU A 69 -4.24 5.13 1.32
C LEU A 69 -3.65 4.17 0.28
N THR A 70 -4.49 3.66 -0.63
CA THR A 70 -4.08 2.78 -1.72
C THR A 70 -3.08 3.47 -2.64
N GLU A 71 -3.38 4.71 -3.06
CA GLU A 71 -2.48 5.53 -3.89
C GLU A 71 -1.13 5.79 -3.19
N ALA A 72 -1.13 6.07 -1.89
CA ALA A 72 0.09 6.26 -1.12
C ALA A 72 0.94 4.97 -1.05
N LEU A 73 0.30 3.81 -0.89
CA LEU A 73 0.96 2.51 -0.87
C LEU A 73 1.57 2.17 -2.23
N ASP A 74 0.87 2.45 -3.33
CA ASP A 74 1.39 2.27 -4.69
C ASP A 74 2.62 3.17 -4.95
N GLN A 75 2.61 4.41 -4.45
CA GLN A 75 3.79 5.29 -4.54
C GLN A 75 4.99 4.74 -3.75
N VAL A 76 4.76 4.14 -2.57
CA VAL A 76 5.82 3.49 -1.79
C VAL A 76 6.40 2.29 -2.55
N LYS A 77 5.55 1.46 -3.15
CA LYS A 77 5.98 0.32 -3.99
C LYS A 77 6.81 0.79 -5.18
N ALA A 78 6.38 1.84 -5.88
CA ALA A 78 7.12 2.41 -6.99
C ALA A 78 8.52 2.91 -6.57
N LYS A 79 8.62 3.63 -5.44
CA LYS A 79 9.90 4.10 -4.91
C LYS A 79 10.83 2.96 -4.49
N LEU A 80 10.29 1.89 -3.90
CA LEU A 80 11.06 0.69 -3.56
C LEU A 80 11.61 0.01 -4.81
N ALA A 81 10.81 -0.08 -5.88
CA ALA A 81 11.26 -0.64 -7.14
C ALA A 81 12.39 0.19 -7.76
N THR A 82 12.30 1.53 -7.75
CA THR A 82 13.39 2.41 -8.19
C THR A 82 14.65 2.22 -7.35
N TYR A 83 14.53 2.21 -6.03
CA TYR A 83 15.68 2.02 -5.14
C TYR A 83 16.39 0.67 -5.36
N ARG A 84 15.63 -0.37 -5.69
CA ARG A 84 16.19 -1.69 -6.04
C ARG A 84 17.01 -1.64 -7.33
N GLU A 85 16.54 -0.91 -8.34
CA GLU A 85 17.26 -0.76 -9.60
C GLU A 85 18.53 0.08 -9.42
N ASP A 86 18.44 1.21 -8.69
CA ASP A 86 19.60 2.05 -8.38
C ASP A 86 20.66 1.25 -7.59
N ALA A 87 20.23 0.45 -6.60
CA ALA A 87 21.13 -0.40 -5.84
C ALA A 87 21.83 -1.45 -6.74
N ARG A 88 21.10 -2.01 -7.72
CA ARG A 88 21.66 -2.95 -8.70
C ARG A 88 22.70 -2.27 -9.61
N GLU A 89 22.42 -1.06 -10.08
CA GLU A 89 23.34 -0.30 -10.94
C GLU A 89 24.64 0.01 -10.18
N ILE A 90 24.54 0.45 -8.93
CA ILE A 90 25.69 0.72 -8.05
C ILE A 90 26.50 -0.56 -7.77
N GLU A 91 25.84 -1.71 -7.57
CA GLU A 91 26.54 -2.99 -7.42
C GLU A 91 27.33 -3.36 -8.69
N VAL A 92 26.71 -3.23 -9.86
CA VAL A 92 27.38 -3.51 -11.15
C VAL A 92 28.57 -2.58 -11.38
N GLU A 93 28.41 -1.28 -11.12
CA GLU A 93 29.48 -0.29 -11.28
C GLU A 93 30.65 -0.58 -10.32
N ASN A 94 30.37 -0.89 -9.05
CA ASN A 94 31.43 -1.26 -8.09
C ASN A 94 32.17 -2.53 -8.49
N VAL A 95 31.48 -3.55 -9.01
CA VAL A 95 32.13 -4.78 -9.52
C VAL A 95 33.01 -4.49 -10.75
N ALA A 96 32.63 -3.53 -11.59
CA ALA A 96 33.41 -3.12 -12.76
C ALA A 96 34.67 -2.30 -12.39
N ILE A 97 34.66 -1.57 -11.28
CA ILE A 97 35.82 -0.76 -10.81
C ILE A 97 36.86 -1.63 -10.08
N VAL A 98 36.45 -2.76 -9.49
CA VAL A 98 37.32 -3.63 -8.69
C VAL A 98 38.04 -4.71 -9.54
N ASN A 99 37.62 -4.94 -10.78
CA ASN A 99 38.28 -5.83 -11.75
C ASN A 99 39.15 -5.06 -12.76
#